data_AF-A0A9N9MVH8-F1
#
_entry.id   AF-A0A9N9MVH8-F1
#
_cell.length_a   1.000
_cell.length_b   1.000
_cell.length_c   1.000
_cell.angle_alpha   90.00
_cell.angle_beta   90.00
_cell.angle_gamma   90.00
#
_symmetry.space_group_name_H-M   'P 1'
#
loop_
_entity.id
_entity.type
_entity.pdbx_description
1 polymer ?
#
loop_
_entity_poly.entity_id
_entity_poly.type
_entity_poly.pdbx_seq_one_letter_code
_entity_poly.pdbx_strand_id
1 'polypeptide(L)'
;MQASCNTQIEKNDTRYDTFDFNIQFRKRTGILISETKYFLNKSKSKWISVGFSLERKYEVVIKLGGIKNNQHVIFNEDQWISFLNNQGIMLSFVYSNKTGWQAMHGNGFEIHFVYMGDARIIKISQDGGNEVFLAAETISELSNLVNLVKYRYDMLNFEEFSKYYNILVSDVSLKSGDMMNNLYEIISPSKNPNSANVCCMLELLNFYSDCITEDVESFACN
;
A
#
# COMPACT_ATOMS: atom_id res chain seq x y z
N MET A 1 -40.44 -27.31 -63.32
CA MET A 1 -40.52 -27.55 -61.86
C MET A 1 -39.18 -27.17 -61.27
N GLN A 2 -39.14 -26.03 -60.58
CA GLN A 2 -37.93 -25.45 -59.99
C GLN A 2 -37.68 -26.10 -58.62
N ALA A 3 -36.45 -26.55 -58.37
CA ALA A 3 -35.97 -26.93 -57.04
C ALA A 3 -35.14 -25.77 -56.48
N SER A 4 -35.63 -25.11 -55.43
CA SER A 4 -34.92 -24.08 -54.69
C SER A 4 -34.10 -24.73 -53.57
N CYS A 5 -32.77 -24.63 -53.67
CA CYS A 5 -31.86 -24.98 -52.59
C CYS A 5 -31.74 -23.77 -51.65
N ASN A 6 -32.28 -23.89 -50.43
CA ASN A 6 -32.09 -22.93 -49.34
C ASN A 6 -30.83 -23.32 -48.56
N THR A 7 -29.77 -22.52 -48.67
CA THR A 7 -28.62 -22.61 -47.77
C THR A 7 -28.68 -21.43 -46.81
N GLN A 8 -28.98 -21.71 -45.54
CA GLN A 8 -28.89 -20.74 -44.46
C GLN A 8 -27.40 -20.53 -44.14
N ILE A 9 -26.93 -19.28 -44.26
CA ILE A 9 -25.61 -18.87 -43.80
C ILE A 9 -25.80 -18.40 -42.34
N GLU A 10 -25.37 -19.23 -41.39
CA GLU A 10 -25.22 -18.84 -40.00
C GLU A 10 -24.13 -17.77 -39.89
N LYS A 11 -24.53 -16.55 -39.51
CA LYS A 11 -23.60 -15.50 -39.10
C LYS A 11 -23.17 -15.80 -37.66
N ASN A 12 -21.98 -16.37 -37.49
CA ASN A 12 -21.30 -16.41 -36.20
C ASN A 12 -20.89 -14.99 -35.81
N ASP A 13 -21.70 -14.39 -34.94
CA ASP A 13 -21.47 -13.08 -34.32
C ASP A 13 -20.45 -13.28 -33.17
N THR A 14 -19.18 -13.49 -33.51
CA THR A 14 -18.07 -13.40 -32.54
C THR A 14 -17.85 -11.95 -32.20
N ARG A 15 -18.63 -11.43 -31.24
CA ARG A 15 -18.25 -10.25 -30.46
C ARG A 15 -16.99 -10.62 -29.68
N TYR A 16 -15.84 -10.23 -30.22
CA TYR A 16 -14.70 -9.98 -29.37
C TYR A 16 -15.10 -8.80 -28.49
N ASP A 17 -15.44 -9.10 -27.24
CA ASP A 17 -15.40 -8.11 -26.17
C ASP A 17 -14.00 -7.50 -26.24
N THR A 18 -13.93 -6.28 -26.76
CA THR A 18 -12.77 -5.42 -26.64
C THR A 18 -12.54 -5.25 -25.15
N PHE A 19 -11.66 -6.08 -24.61
CA PHE A 19 -11.00 -5.86 -23.33
C PHE A 19 -10.54 -4.41 -23.37
N ASP A 20 -11.19 -3.60 -22.56
CA ASP A 20 -10.90 -2.18 -22.38
C ASP A 20 -9.43 -2.07 -21.96
N PHE A 21 -8.56 -1.84 -22.95
CA PHE A 21 -7.13 -1.55 -22.81
C PHE A 21 -6.91 -0.14 -22.24
N ASN A 22 -7.83 0.34 -21.43
CA ASN A 22 -7.58 1.39 -20.47
C ASN A 22 -6.83 0.75 -19.29
N ILE A 23 -5.57 0.39 -19.54
CA ILE A 23 -4.56 0.29 -18.49
C ILE A 23 -4.49 1.69 -17.89
N GLN A 24 -5.36 1.97 -16.92
CA GLN A 24 -5.10 3.00 -15.94
C GLN A 24 -3.73 2.65 -15.40
N PHE A 25 -2.71 3.45 -15.77
CA PHE A 25 -1.46 3.52 -15.03
C PHE A 25 -1.85 3.64 -13.56
N ARG A 26 -1.85 2.51 -12.85
CA ARG A 26 -2.25 2.49 -11.44
C ARG A 26 -1.15 3.26 -10.76
N LYS A 27 -1.49 4.48 -10.34
CA LYS A 27 -0.60 5.35 -9.59
C LYS A 27 -0.06 4.49 -8.44
N ARG A 28 1.26 4.22 -8.43
CA ARG A 28 1.95 3.42 -7.40
C ARG A 28 1.69 3.94 -5.98
N THR A 29 1.24 5.19 -5.89
CA THR A 29 0.85 5.90 -4.69
C THR A 29 -0.12 5.11 -3.81
N GLY A 30 0.28 4.91 -2.55
CA GLY A 30 -0.54 4.27 -1.54
C GLY A 30 -0.67 2.75 -1.66
N ILE A 31 0.01 2.09 -2.61
CA ILE A 31 0.06 0.63 -2.70
C ILE A 31 1.13 0.10 -1.75
N LEU A 32 0.79 -0.94 -0.99
CA LEU A 32 1.71 -1.67 -0.11
C LEU A 32 1.72 -3.16 -0.49
N ILE A 33 2.92 -3.75 -0.57
CA ILE A 33 3.13 -5.20 -0.69
C ILE A 33 3.30 -5.82 0.70
N SER A 34 2.85 -7.06 0.89
CA SER A 34 2.91 -7.76 2.17
C SER A 34 2.20 -6.99 3.28
N GLU A 35 1.13 -6.28 2.91
CA GLU A 35 0.38 -5.39 3.80
C GLU A 35 -0.30 -6.21 4.90
N THR A 36 0.08 -5.95 6.16
CA THR A 36 -0.66 -6.43 7.32
C THR A 36 -1.48 -5.28 7.90
N LYS A 37 -2.81 -5.45 7.95
CA LYS A 37 -3.75 -4.40 8.34
C LYS A 37 -4.45 -4.72 9.67
N TYR A 38 -4.44 -3.76 10.58
CA TYR A 38 -5.09 -3.81 11.89
C TYR A 38 -6.16 -2.73 11.98
N PHE A 39 -7.36 -3.10 12.43
CA PHE A 39 -8.48 -2.17 12.56
C PHE A 39 -8.45 -1.48 13.92
N LEU A 40 -8.64 -0.16 13.92
CA LEU A 40 -8.55 0.70 15.11
C LEU A 40 -9.91 1.05 15.71
N ASN A 41 -11.00 0.57 15.10
CA ASN A 41 -12.34 0.78 15.61
C ASN A 41 -13.30 -0.33 15.18
N LYS A 42 -14.42 -0.47 15.91
CA LYS A 42 -15.41 -1.53 15.70
C LYS A 42 -16.01 -1.53 14.29
N SER A 43 -16.21 -0.35 13.70
CA SER A 43 -16.73 -0.22 12.34
C SER A 43 -15.69 -0.52 11.24
N LYS A 44 -14.45 -0.84 11.62
CA LYS A 44 -13.32 -1.10 10.71
C LYS A 44 -13.01 0.05 9.74
N SER A 45 -13.52 1.24 10.04
CA SER A 45 -13.39 2.44 9.22
C SER A 45 -12.06 3.17 9.37
N LYS A 46 -11.29 2.81 10.40
CA LYS A 46 -9.95 3.30 10.69
C LYS A 46 -9.03 2.11 10.87
N TRP A 47 -7.83 2.21 10.33
CA TRP A 47 -6.89 1.12 10.32
C TRP A 47 -5.46 1.64 10.29
N ILE A 48 -4.55 0.83 10.78
CA ILE A 48 -3.11 0.97 10.60
C ILE A 48 -2.60 -0.26 9.86
N SER A 49 -1.66 -0.09 8.96
CA SER A 49 -1.02 -1.20 8.28
C SER A 49 0.48 -0.99 8.13
N VAL A 50 1.18 -2.09 7.90
CA VAL A 50 2.62 -2.14 7.68
C VAL A 50 2.88 -2.98 6.44
N GLY A 51 3.73 -2.49 5.53
CA GLY A 51 4.07 -3.17 4.28
C GLY A 51 5.17 -2.44 3.52
N PHE A 52 5.60 -3.00 2.39
CA PHE A 52 6.58 -2.37 1.51
C PHE A 52 5.88 -1.41 0.54
N SER A 53 6.30 -0.14 0.52
CA SER A 53 5.72 0.88 -0.36
C SER A 53 6.30 0.84 -1.77
N LEU A 54 5.46 0.63 -2.79
CA LEU A 54 5.92 0.64 -4.20
C LEU A 54 6.45 2.03 -4.59
N GLU A 55 5.78 3.08 -4.13
CA GLU A 55 6.17 4.48 -4.41
C GLU A 55 7.51 4.85 -3.78
N ARG A 56 7.86 4.24 -2.65
CA ARG A 56 9.14 4.46 -1.95
C ARG A 56 10.12 3.30 -2.18
N LYS A 57 10.16 2.74 -3.39
CA LYS A 57 11.13 1.69 -3.80
C LYS A 57 11.23 0.52 -2.82
N TYR A 58 10.08 0.06 -2.36
CA TYR A 58 9.93 -1.06 -1.43
C TYR A 58 10.53 -0.81 -0.04
N GLU A 59 10.62 0.45 0.40
CA GLU A 59 10.85 0.77 1.81
C GLU A 59 9.67 0.28 2.66
N VAL A 60 9.96 -0.24 3.85
CA VAL A 60 8.93 -0.57 4.83
C VAL A 60 8.35 0.73 5.36
N VAL A 61 7.03 0.83 5.38
CA VAL A 61 6.33 2.00 5.90
C VAL A 61 5.16 1.60 6.79
N ILE A 62 4.73 2.55 7.61
CA ILE A 62 3.54 2.44 8.45
C ILE A 62 2.48 3.37 7.87
N LYS A 63 1.33 2.82 7.50
CA LYS A 63 0.25 3.55 6.87
C LYS A 63 -0.94 3.62 7.82
N LEU A 64 -1.38 4.83 8.14
CA LEU A 64 -2.55 5.08 8.98
C LEU A 64 -3.66 5.68 8.13
N GLY A 65 -4.78 4.99 8.02
CA GLY A 65 -5.81 5.33 7.05
C GLY A 65 -7.24 5.23 7.55
N GLY A 66 -8.13 5.80 6.75
CA GLY A 66 -9.57 5.65 6.89
C GLY A 66 -10.21 5.13 5.62
N ILE A 67 -11.39 4.50 5.75
CA ILE A 67 -12.17 4.04 4.58
C ILE A 67 -12.70 5.23 3.76
N LYS A 68 -13.07 6.32 4.44
CA LYS A 68 -13.66 7.49 3.78
C LYS A 68 -12.62 8.18 2.90
N ASN A 69 -12.95 8.38 1.63
CA ASN A 69 -12.16 9.10 0.62
C ASN A 69 -10.75 8.52 0.34
N ASN A 70 -10.48 7.27 0.76
CA ASN A 70 -9.16 6.63 0.63
C ASN A 70 -7.98 7.47 1.20
N GLN A 71 -8.27 8.38 2.13
CA GLN A 71 -7.24 9.23 2.72
C GLN A 71 -6.44 8.45 3.76
N HIS A 72 -5.13 8.65 3.73
CA HIS A 72 -4.19 7.97 4.60
C HIS A 72 -2.91 8.77 4.72
N VAL A 73 -2.22 8.61 5.83
CA VAL A 73 -0.87 9.16 6.05
C VAL A 73 0.12 8.01 6.11
N ILE A 74 1.33 8.23 5.62
CA ILE A 74 2.42 7.25 5.52
C ILE A 74 3.61 7.77 6.31
N PHE A 75 4.03 6.98 7.29
CA PHE A 75 5.18 7.23 8.13
C PHE A 75 6.32 6.30 7.74
N ASN A 76 7.54 6.84 7.64
CA ASN A 76 8.74 6.04 7.88
C ASN A 76 8.97 5.84 9.39
N GLU A 77 10.03 5.16 9.79
CA GLU A 77 10.34 4.91 11.21
C GLU A 77 10.48 6.18 12.04
N ASP A 78 11.29 7.14 11.60
CA ASP A 78 11.54 8.38 12.35
C ASP A 78 10.26 9.20 12.52
N GLN A 79 9.46 9.30 11.47
CA GLN A 79 8.17 9.98 11.50
C GLN A 79 7.20 9.26 12.44
N TRP A 80 7.20 7.92 12.45
CA TRP A 80 6.36 7.12 13.33
C TRP A 80 6.75 7.30 14.81
N ILE A 81 8.05 7.27 15.12
CA ILE A 81 8.57 7.53 16.47
C ILE A 81 8.19 8.95 16.91
N SER A 82 8.41 9.94 16.04
CA SER A 82 8.02 11.33 16.29
C SER A 82 6.51 11.46 16.56
N PHE A 83 5.68 10.77 15.79
CA PHE A 83 4.24 10.72 16.00
C PHE A 83 3.87 10.12 17.37
N LEU A 84 4.47 8.98 17.73
CA LEU A 84 4.21 8.32 19.01
C LEU A 84 4.67 9.13 20.23
N ASN A 85 5.75 9.91 20.10
CA ASN A 85 6.19 10.82 21.18
C ASN A 85 5.14 11.87 21.55
N ASN A 86 4.17 12.14 20.66
CA ASN A 86 3.07 13.07 20.90
C ASN A 86 1.80 12.40 21.45
N GLN A 87 1.82 11.08 21.70
CA GLN A 87 0.65 10.30 22.13
C GLN A 87 0.04 10.81 23.43
N GLY A 88 0.85 11.16 24.43
CA GLY A 88 0.37 11.72 25.69
C GLY A 88 -0.38 13.05 25.50
N ILE A 89 0.07 13.88 24.56
CA ILE A 89 -0.57 15.17 24.24
C ILE A 89 -1.90 14.92 23.52
N MET A 90 -1.93 14.01 22.54
CA MET A 90 -3.16 13.61 21.85
C MET A 90 -4.22 13.05 22.80
N LEU A 91 -3.83 12.16 23.71
CA LEU A 91 -4.71 11.60 24.73
C LEU A 91 -5.19 12.68 25.71
N SER A 92 -4.30 13.58 26.13
CA SER A 92 -4.67 14.71 26.98
C SER A 92 -5.74 15.57 26.31
N PHE A 93 -5.56 15.97 25.04
CA PHE A 93 -6.57 16.74 24.31
C PHE A 93 -7.95 16.07 24.34
N VAL A 94 -8.04 14.80 23.92
CA VAL A 94 -9.34 14.13 23.79
C VAL A 94 -10.08 14.02 25.14
N TYR A 95 -9.35 13.85 26.24
CA TYR A 95 -9.95 13.75 27.58
C TYR A 95 -10.03 15.09 28.35
N SER A 96 -9.56 16.23 27.81
CA SER A 96 -9.22 17.39 28.68
C SER A 96 -10.24 18.47 29.03
N ASN A 97 -11.16 19.01 28.24
CA ASN A 97 -11.88 20.30 28.52
C ASN A 97 -11.03 21.58 28.43
N LYS A 98 -9.71 21.48 28.23
CA LYS A 98 -8.89 22.66 27.97
C LYS A 98 -9.11 23.16 26.54
N THR A 99 -9.11 24.47 26.36
CA THR A 99 -9.14 25.15 25.05
C THR A 99 -7.76 25.72 24.69
N GLY A 100 -7.59 26.17 23.44
CA GLY A 100 -6.34 26.83 23.01
C GLY A 100 -5.21 25.87 22.61
N TRP A 101 -5.54 24.63 22.23
CA TRP A 101 -4.56 23.68 21.70
C TRP A 101 -4.03 24.16 20.35
N GLN A 102 -2.71 24.16 20.19
CA GLN A 102 -2.03 24.54 18.96
C GLN A 102 -1.61 23.30 18.18
N ALA A 103 -1.58 23.39 16.86
CA ALA A 103 -1.10 22.29 16.02
C ALA A 103 0.36 21.93 16.36
N MET A 104 0.70 20.65 16.24
CA MET A 104 2.06 20.16 16.42
C MET A 104 2.63 19.78 15.06
N HIS A 105 3.86 20.22 14.81
CA HIS A 105 4.56 19.97 13.55
C HIS A 105 5.58 18.85 13.76
N GLY A 106 5.41 17.77 13.01
CA GLY A 106 6.40 16.71 12.86
C GLY A 106 7.16 16.86 11.55
N ASN A 107 8.17 16.01 11.34
CA ASN A 107 8.88 15.98 10.07
C ASN A 107 7.97 15.37 8.97
N GLY A 108 7.37 16.22 8.14
CA GLY A 108 6.48 15.78 7.04
C GLY A 108 5.09 15.33 7.48
N PHE A 109 4.62 15.75 8.66
CA PHE A 109 3.22 15.64 9.08
C PHE A 109 2.84 16.72 10.10
N GLU A 110 1.55 17.00 10.24
CA GLU A 110 1.00 17.91 11.26
C GLU A 110 -0.11 17.23 12.05
N ILE A 111 -0.18 17.49 13.35
CA ILE A 111 -1.25 17.03 14.24
C ILE A 111 -2.08 18.25 14.65
N HIS A 112 -3.33 18.28 14.25
CA HIS A 112 -4.31 19.31 14.60
C HIS A 112 -5.33 18.80 15.61
N PHE A 113 -5.71 19.69 16.51
CA PHE A 113 -6.70 19.45 17.56
C PHE A 113 -8.03 20.07 17.15
N VAL A 114 -8.97 19.24 16.69
CA VAL A 114 -10.19 19.68 16.01
C VAL A 114 -11.43 19.34 16.82
N TYR A 115 -12.43 20.22 16.77
CA TYR A 115 -13.77 19.99 17.30
C TYR A 115 -14.72 19.70 16.13
N MET A 116 -15.42 18.56 16.16
CA MET A 116 -16.50 18.24 15.23
C MET A 116 -17.79 18.04 16.02
N GLY A 117 -18.61 19.09 16.10
CA GLY A 117 -19.68 19.16 17.10
C GLY A 117 -19.07 19.15 18.51
N ASP A 118 -19.61 18.29 19.38
CA ASP A 118 -19.09 18.09 20.74
C ASP A 118 -17.91 17.10 20.80
N ALA A 119 -17.54 16.47 19.68
CA ALA A 119 -16.47 15.48 19.63
C ALA A 119 -15.10 16.14 19.44
N ARG A 120 -14.14 15.72 20.27
CA ARG A 120 -12.71 16.04 20.10
C ARG A 120 -12.04 15.02 19.21
N ILE A 121 -11.41 15.50 18.16
CA ILE A 121 -10.80 14.67 17.11
C ILE A 121 -9.38 15.14 16.85
N ILE A 122 -8.47 14.18 16.74
CA ILE A 122 -7.13 14.43 16.24
C ILE A 122 -7.16 14.31 14.72
N LYS A 123 -6.82 15.40 14.02
CA LYS A 123 -6.56 15.36 12.59
C LYS A 123 -5.05 15.26 12.38
N ILE A 124 -4.61 14.30 11.58
CA ILE A 124 -3.24 14.22 11.11
C ILE A 124 -3.25 14.55 9.62
N SER A 125 -2.39 15.45 9.17
CA SER A 125 -2.21 15.78 7.76
C SER A 125 -0.78 15.61 7.30
N GLN A 126 -0.62 15.27 6.03
CA GLN A 126 0.65 15.22 5.31
C GLN A 126 0.53 15.95 3.97
N ASP A 127 1.67 16.24 3.37
CA ASP A 127 1.75 16.83 2.05
C ASP A 127 0.96 16.01 1.01
N GLY A 128 0.45 16.69 -0.02
CA GLY A 128 -0.37 16.06 -1.05
C GLY A 128 -1.85 15.91 -0.69
N GLY A 129 -2.33 16.58 0.37
CA GLY A 129 -3.75 16.60 0.75
C GLY A 129 -4.23 15.36 1.49
N ASN A 130 -3.29 14.54 1.96
CA ASN A 130 -3.55 13.34 2.73
C ASN A 130 -3.85 13.69 4.20
N GLU A 131 -4.97 13.20 4.72
CA GLU A 131 -5.37 13.46 6.10
C GLU A 131 -6.12 12.27 6.72
N VAL A 132 -6.02 12.13 8.04
CA VAL A 132 -6.79 11.14 8.79
C VAL A 132 -7.32 11.75 10.08
N PHE A 133 -8.55 11.38 10.43
CA PHE A 133 -9.25 11.86 11.62
C PHE A 133 -9.39 10.71 12.63
N LEU A 134 -8.91 10.90 13.86
CA LEU A 134 -8.90 9.89 14.91
C LEU A 134 -9.71 10.38 16.11
N ALA A 135 -10.70 9.58 16.50
CA ALA A 135 -11.42 9.78 17.76
C ALA A 135 -10.66 9.16 18.93
N ALA A 136 -11.06 9.48 20.17
CA ALA A 136 -10.44 8.98 21.39
C ALA A 136 -10.26 7.44 21.41
N GLU A 137 -11.32 6.70 21.07
CA GLU A 137 -11.27 5.22 21.01
C GLU A 137 -10.23 4.72 20.01
N THR A 138 -10.10 5.40 18.86
CA THR A 138 -9.14 5.04 17.81
C THR A 138 -7.70 5.27 18.26
N ILE A 139 -7.44 6.36 18.98
CA ILE A 139 -6.11 6.65 19.54
C ILE A 139 -5.76 5.65 20.64
N SER A 140 -6.73 5.31 21.50
CA SER A 140 -6.56 4.29 22.53
C SER A 140 -6.23 2.93 21.92
N GLU A 141 -6.93 2.52 20.86
CA GLU A 141 -6.65 1.26 20.19
C GLU A 141 -5.29 1.28 19.47
N LEU A 142 -4.94 2.40 18.85
CA LEU A 142 -3.62 2.58 18.25
C LEU A 142 -2.51 2.39 19.28
N SER A 143 -2.72 2.90 20.50
CA SER A 143 -1.81 2.76 21.64
C SER A 143 -1.55 1.29 22.00
N ASN A 144 -2.59 0.47 21.96
CA ASN A 144 -2.51 -0.97 22.27
C ASN A 144 -1.74 -1.74 21.19
N LEU A 145 -1.74 -1.25 19.95
CA LEU A 145 -1.12 -1.92 18.80
C LEU A 145 0.32 -1.48 18.52
N VAL A 146 0.85 -0.47 19.22
CA VAL A 146 2.20 0.09 18.96
C VAL A 146 3.27 -1.00 18.89
N ASN A 147 3.32 -1.90 19.88
CA ASN A 147 4.34 -2.96 19.93
C ASN A 147 4.18 -3.96 18.78
N LEU A 148 2.95 -4.30 18.40
CA LEU A 148 2.68 -5.21 17.31
C LEU A 148 3.03 -4.60 15.95
N VAL A 149 2.70 -3.32 15.75
CA VAL A 149 3.09 -2.54 14.56
C VAL A 149 4.61 -2.46 14.46
N LYS A 150 5.30 -2.13 15.56
CA LYS A 150 6.76 -2.10 15.58
C LYS A 150 7.36 -3.47 15.26
N TYR A 151 6.88 -4.53 15.89
CA TYR A 151 7.37 -5.88 15.62
C TYR A 151 7.20 -6.25 14.14
N ARG A 152 6.04 -5.95 13.54
CA ARG A 152 5.80 -6.21 12.11
C ARG A 152 6.73 -5.37 11.21
N TYR A 153 6.96 -4.11 11.57
CA TYR A 153 7.87 -3.22 10.86
C TYR A 153 9.31 -3.76 10.88
N ASP A 154 9.82 -4.09 12.06
CA ASP A 154 11.17 -4.64 12.26
C ASP A 154 11.33 -5.98 11.51
N MET A 155 10.30 -6.83 11.54
CA MET A 155 10.28 -8.10 10.80
C MET A 155 10.39 -7.89 9.28
N LEU A 156 9.65 -6.93 8.70
CA LEU A 156 9.73 -6.66 7.26
C LEU A 156 11.07 -6.01 6.86
N ASN A 157 11.63 -5.17 7.72
CA ASN A 157 12.96 -4.58 7.46
C ASN A 157 14.06 -5.63 7.44
N PHE A 158 13.95 -6.64 8.31
CA PHE A 158 14.92 -7.74 8.38
C PHE A 158 14.98 -8.57 7.08
N GLU A 159 13.90 -8.64 6.31
CA GLU A 159 13.86 -9.40 5.05
C GLU A 159 14.71 -8.77 3.92
N GLU A 160 15.10 -7.50 4.04
CA GLU A 160 15.85 -6.75 3.01
C GLU A 160 15.21 -6.83 1.60
N PHE A 161 13.88 -6.84 1.50
CA PHE A 161 13.16 -7.11 0.25
C PHE A 161 13.58 -6.20 -0.92
N SER A 162 13.81 -4.90 -0.67
CA SER A 162 14.26 -3.96 -1.71
C SER A 162 15.58 -4.41 -2.38
N LYS A 163 16.53 -4.91 -1.59
CA LYS A 163 17.80 -5.44 -2.11
C LYS A 163 17.60 -6.75 -2.89
N TYR A 164 16.78 -7.65 -2.36
CA TYR A 164 16.40 -8.88 -3.06
C TYR A 164 15.74 -8.57 -4.42
N TYR A 165 14.79 -7.63 -4.44
CA TYR A 165 14.10 -7.19 -5.64
C TYR A 165 15.04 -6.58 -6.67
N ASN A 166 15.94 -5.68 -6.27
CA ASN A 166 16.88 -5.04 -7.18
C ASN A 166 17.84 -6.04 -7.83
N ILE A 167 18.29 -7.07 -7.09
CA ILE A 167 19.11 -8.15 -7.66
C ILE A 167 18.31 -8.89 -8.74
N LEU A 168 17.06 -9.28 -8.45
CA LEU A 168 16.20 -9.97 -9.41
C LEU A 168 15.96 -9.16 -10.67
N VAL A 169 15.55 -7.90 -10.52
CA VAL A 169 15.24 -7.01 -11.65
C VAL A 169 16.48 -6.77 -12.51
N SER A 170 17.64 -6.57 -11.88
CA SER A 170 18.92 -6.43 -12.60
C SER A 170 19.32 -7.70 -13.33
N ASP A 171 19.11 -8.89 -12.75
CA ASP A 171 19.44 -10.15 -13.42
C ASP A 171 18.53 -10.41 -14.62
N VAL A 172 17.26 -10.01 -14.54
CA VAL A 172 16.29 -10.18 -15.63
C VAL A 172 16.53 -9.18 -16.75
N SER A 173 16.91 -7.93 -16.45
CA SER A 173 17.18 -6.91 -17.48
C SER A 173 18.34 -7.28 -18.41
N LEU A 174 19.25 -8.15 -17.95
CA LEU A 174 20.38 -8.65 -18.74
C LEU A 174 20.03 -9.86 -19.61
N LYS A 175 18.85 -10.48 -19.42
CA LYS A 175 18.43 -11.66 -20.18
C LYS A 175 17.60 -11.26 -21.39
N SER A 176 17.84 -11.95 -22.51
CA SER A 176 16.95 -11.87 -23.66
C SER A 176 15.72 -12.77 -23.49
N GLY A 177 14.68 -12.51 -24.28
CA GLY A 177 13.46 -13.33 -24.30
C GLY A 177 12.32 -12.74 -23.47
N ASP A 178 11.40 -13.61 -23.05
CA ASP A 178 10.22 -13.21 -22.30
C ASP A 178 10.56 -12.90 -20.83
N MET A 179 10.29 -11.67 -20.42
CA MET A 179 10.64 -11.15 -19.10
C MET A 179 9.97 -11.93 -17.97
N MET A 180 8.70 -12.28 -18.13
CA MET A 180 7.93 -12.97 -17.10
C MET A 180 8.43 -14.39 -16.89
N ASN A 181 8.73 -15.10 -17.98
CA ASN A 181 9.38 -16.41 -17.91
C ASN A 181 10.75 -16.30 -17.22
N ASN A 182 11.56 -15.30 -17.57
CA ASN A 182 12.86 -15.06 -16.92
C ASN A 182 12.72 -14.81 -15.41
N LEU A 183 11.71 -14.04 -14.98
CA LEU A 183 11.41 -13.81 -13.56
C LEU A 183 11.02 -15.11 -12.86
N TYR A 184 10.11 -15.89 -13.43
CA TYR A 184 9.69 -17.17 -12.86
C TYR A 184 10.81 -18.21 -12.82
N GLU A 185 11.73 -18.22 -13.78
CA GLU A 185 12.90 -19.09 -13.78
C GLU A 185 13.88 -18.77 -12.65
N ILE A 186 14.01 -17.51 -12.26
CA ILE A 186 14.88 -17.14 -11.12
C ILE A 186 14.18 -17.43 -9.80
N ILE A 187 12.88 -17.13 -9.69
CA ILE A 187 12.13 -17.34 -8.45
C ILE A 187 11.86 -18.83 -8.19
N SER A 188 11.62 -19.64 -9.23
CA SER A 188 11.20 -21.05 -9.06
C SER A 188 12.19 -21.93 -8.32
N PRO A 189 13.51 -21.90 -8.60
CA PRO A 189 14.52 -22.60 -7.81
C PRO A 189 14.59 -22.09 -6.36
N SER A 190 14.25 -20.83 -6.14
CA SER A 190 14.21 -20.19 -4.83
C SER A 190 12.86 -20.33 -4.12
N LYS A 191 11.89 -21.11 -4.63
CA LYS A 191 10.58 -21.36 -3.99
C LYS A 191 10.73 -22.16 -2.70
N ASN A 192 11.31 -21.52 -1.70
CA ASN A 192 11.22 -21.89 -0.31
C ASN A 192 9.88 -21.33 0.21
N PRO A 193 8.92 -22.19 0.61
CA PRO A 193 7.61 -21.74 1.10
C PRO A 193 7.71 -20.86 2.36
N ASN A 194 8.87 -20.83 3.02
CA ASN A 194 9.14 -19.99 4.18
C ASN A 194 9.85 -18.67 3.83
N SER A 195 10.13 -18.39 2.56
CA SER A 195 10.77 -17.13 2.15
C SER A 195 9.73 -16.02 1.99
N ALA A 196 9.77 -15.02 2.88
CA ALA A 196 8.90 -13.85 2.77
C ALA A 196 9.21 -13.05 1.48
N ASN A 197 10.49 -12.95 1.09
CA ASN A 197 10.90 -12.30 -0.15
C ASN A 197 10.28 -12.93 -1.40
N VAL A 198 10.28 -14.26 -1.49
CA VAL A 198 9.63 -14.97 -2.60
C VAL A 198 8.13 -14.75 -2.58
N CYS A 199 7.49 -14.77 -1.40
CA CYS A 199 6.07 -14.47 -1.26
C CYS A 199 5.73 -13.06 -1.75
N CYS A 200 6.51 -12.05 -1.35
CA CYS A 200 6.34 -10.66 -1.78
C CYS A 200 6.53 -10.50 -3.28
N MET A 201 7.50 -11.21 -3.87
CA MET A 201 7.73 -11.17 -5.31
C MET A 201 6.58 -11.82 -6.09
N LEU A 202 6.04 -12.94 -5.60
CA LEU A 202 4.87 -13.57 -6.19
C LEU A 202 3.62 -12.67 -6.09
N GLU A 203 3.47 -11.94 -4.98
CA GLU A 203 2.42 -10.92 -4.83
C GLU A 203 2.56 -9.81 -5.89
N LEU A 204 3.76 -9.28 -6.08
CA LEU A 204 4.04 -8.28 -7.13
C LEU A 204 3.71 -8.81 -8.53
N LEU A 205 4.20 -9.99 -8.88
CA LEU A 205 3.95 -10.59 -10.20
C LEU A 205 2.46 -10.81 -10.46
N ASN A 206 1.69 -11.16 -9.43
CA ASN A 206 0.29 -11.49 -9.58
C ASN A 206 -0.63 -10.26 -9.62
N PHE A 207 -0.29 -9.20 -8.90
CA PHE A 207 -1.19 -8.03 -8.73
C PHE A 207 -0.67 -6.75 -9.37
N TYR A 208 0.64 -6.65 -9.62
CA TYR A 208 1.33 -5.43 -10.04
C TYR A 208 2.42 -5.73 -11.09
N SER A 209 2.17 -6.67 -12.00
CA SER A 209 3.11 -7.08 -13.06
C SER A 209 3.64 -5.89 -13.86
N ASP A 210 2.78 -4.93 -14.20
CA ASP A 210 3.13 -3.76 -15.01
C ASP A 210 4.21 -2.91 -14.33
N CYS A 211 4.16 -2.79 -13.00
CA CYS A 211 5.19 -2.06 -12.24
C CYS A 211 6.56 -2.76 -12.33
N ILE A 212 6.58 -4.09 -12.34
CA ILE A 212 7.82 -4.85 -12.49
C ILE A 212 8.37 -4.68 -13.91
N THR A 213 7.49 -4.72 -14.93
CA THR A 213 7.89 -4.50 -16.32
C THR A 213 8.56 -3.15 -16.50
N GLU A 214 7.91 -2.08 -16.00
CA GLU A 214 8.48 -0.73 -15.99
C GLU A 214 9.85 -0.67 -15.27
N ASP A 215 9.98 -1.33 -14.13
CA ASP A 215 11.22 -1.34 -13.36
C ASP A 215 12.35 -2.04 -14.14
N VAL A 216 12.10 -3.20 -14.75
CA VAL A 216 13.09 -3.94 -15.56
C VAL A 216 13.52 -3.14 -16.79
N GLU A 217 12.57 -2.54 -17.50
CA GLU A 217 12.86 -1.69 -18.67
C GLU A 217 13.71 -0.47 -18.27
N SER A 218 13.38 0.16 -17.14
CA SER A 218 14.14 1.29 -16.61
C SER A 218 15.59 0.91 -16.26
N PHE A 219 15.82 -0.32 -15.80
CA PHE A 219 17.16 -0.84 -15.55
C PHE A 219 17.94 -1.14 -16.83
N ALA A 220 17.29 -1.60 -17.90
CA ALA A 220 17.95 -1.90 -19.17
C ALA A 220 18.40 -0.64 -19.94
N CYS A 221 17.79 0.51 -19.66
CA CYS A 221 18.12 1.79 -20.30
C CYS A 221 19.22 2.61 -19.59
N ASN A 222 19.66 2.20 -18.40
CA ASN A 222 20.74 2.84 -17.64
C ASN A 222 22.05 2.06 -17.76
#